data_AF-A0A7J9SRP8-F1
#
_entry.id   AF-A0A7J9SRP8-F1
#
_cell.length_a   1.000
_cell.length_b   1.000
_cell.length_c   1.000
_cell.angle_alpha   90.00
_cell.angle_beta   90.00
_cell.angle_gamma   90.00
#
_symmetry.space_group_name_H-M   'P 1'
#
loop_
_entity.id
_entity.type
_entity.pdbx_description
1 polymer ?
#
loop_
_entity_poly.entity_id
_entity_poly.type
_entity_poly.pdbx_seq_one_letter_code
_entity_poly.pdbx_strand_id
1 'polypeptide(L)' 'MTEAIPAVYENGIFKPLQKVDLPEHKHVHLMVIPEDELELLYSQKKAMSKIIGAGSSGLTDVAGKHDHYLY' A
#
# COMPACT_ATOMS: atom_id res chain seq x y z
N MET A 1 -6.07 21.77 -12.79
CA MET A 1 -6.35 20.87 -11.65
C MET A 1 -5.30 19.78 -11.68
N THR A 2 -4.67 19.44 -10.55
CA THR A 2 -3.68 18.37 -10.46
C THR A 2 -4.40 17.06 -10.18
N GLU A 3 -4.24 16.08 -11.06
CA GLU A 3 -4.84 14.75 -10.93
C GLU A 3 -3.74 13.70 -10.73
N ALA A 4 -3.94 12.80 -9.78
CA ALA A 4 -3.08 11.64 -9.60
C ALA A 4 -3.56 10.53 -10.53
N ILE A 5 -2.67 10.06 -11.40
CA ILE A 5 -2.96 8.97 -12.34
C ILE A 5 -2.33 7.70 -11.77
N PRO A 6 -3.12 6.72 -11.29
CA PRO A 6 -2.57 5.47 -10.81
C PRO A 6 -2.02 4.66 -11.99
N ALA A 7 -0.83 4.10 -11.81
CA ALA A 7 -0.12 3.33 -12.83
C ALA A 7 0.65 2.17 -12.20
N VAL A 8 0.85 1.12 -12.97
CA VAL A 8 1.68 -0.04 -12.61
C VAL A 8 3.01 0.07 -13.34
N TYR A 9 4.10 -0.16 -12.64
CA TYR A 9 5.42 -0.23 -13.24
C TYR A 9 5.77 -1.68 -13.61
N GLU A 10 5.86 -1.96 -14.90
CA GLU A 10 6.16 -3.29 -15.44
C GLU A 10 7.18 -3.21 -16.57
N ASN A 11 8.26 -4.00 -16.48
CA ASN A 11 9.30 -4.11 -17.52
C ASN A 11 9.90 -2.76 -17.94
N GLY A 12 10.09 -1.83 -16.99
CA GLY A 12 10.64 -0.51 -17.29
C GLY A 12 9.61 0.53 -17.75
N ILE A 13 8.34 0.17 -17.86
CA ILE A 13 7.27 1.01 -18.43
C ILE A 13 6.20 1.29 -17.37
N PHE A 14 5.84 2.56 -17.19
CA PHE A 14 4.68 2.96 -16.39
C PHE A 14 3.39 2.83 -17.23
N LYS A 15 2.53 1.90 -16.84
CA LYS A 15 1.25 1.62 -17.49
C LYS A 15 0.11 2.20 -16.65
N PRO A 16 -0.62 3.22 -17.12
CA PRO A 16 -1.74 3.78 -16.38
C PRO A 16 -2.88 2.75 -16.28
N LEU A 17 -3.56 2.71 -15.13
CA LEU A 17 -4.71 1.81 -14.91
C LEU A 17 -5.98 2.26 -15.66
N GLN A 18 -6.03 3.53 -16.04
CA GLN A 18 -7.13 4.16 -16.77
C GLN A 18 -6.61 4.83 -18.03
N LYS A 19 -7.47 5.03 -19.03
CA LYS A 19 -7.10 5.79 -20.22
C LYS A 19 -6.82 7.24 -19.81
N VAL A 20 -5.64 7.72 -20.14
CA VAL A 20 -5.19 9.08 -19.86
C VAL A 20 -5.12 9.83 -21.18
N ASP A 21 -5.72 11.01 -21.21
CA ASP A 21 -5.61 11.94 -22.34
C ASP A 21 -4.58 13.03 -21.99
N LEU A 22 -3.31 12.72 -22.23
CA LEU A 22 -2.20 13.66 -22.09
C LEU A 22 -1.57 13.92 -23.46
N PRO A 23 -1.30 15.17 -23.83
CA PRO A 23 -0.60 15.48 -25.08
C PRO A 23 0.81 14.89 -25.05
N GLU A 24 1.29 14.53 -26.25
CA GLU A 24 2.65 14.04 -26.45
C GLU A 24 3.68 15.06 -25.95
N HIS A 25 4.82 14.58 -25.43
CA HIS A 25 5.89 15.38 -24.83
C HIS A 25 5.50 16.22 -23.60
N LYS A 26 4.39 15.91 -22.93
CA LYS A 26 4.06 16.56 -21.67
C LYS A 26 4.99 16.10 -20.54
N HIS A 27 5.64 17.05 -19.88
CA HIS A 27 6.40 16.79 -18.66
C HIS A 27 5.45 16.41 -17.52
N VAL A 28 5.74 15.29 -16.87
CA VAL A 28 4.99 14.77 -15.71
C VAL A 28 5.96 14.48 -14.56
N HIS A 29 5.45 14.55 -13.33
CA HIS A 29 6.18 14.14 -12.14
C HIS A 29 5.62 12.81 -11.63
N LEU A 30 6.52 11.89 -11.32
CA LEU A 30 6.19 10.60 -10.73
C LEU A 30 6.25 10.73 -9.22
N MET A 31 5.17 10.32 -8.55
CA MET A 31 5.12 10.23 -7.10
C MET A 31 4.82 8.79 -6.74
N VAL A 32 5.73 8.15 -6.01
CA VAL A 32 5.51 6.82 -5.44
C VAL A 32 4.97 7.04 -4.04
N ILE A 33 3.69 6.74 -3.85
CA ILE A 33 3.04 6.82 -2.55
C ILE A 33 3.22 5.44 -1.91
N PRO A 34 3.88 5.32 -0.74
CA PRO A 34 3.94 4.05 -0.03
C PRO A 34 2.51 3.61 0.33
N GLU A 35 2.21 2.32 0.17
CA GLU A 35 0.92 1.77 0.60
C GLU A 35 0.71 2.12 2.09
N ASP A 36 -0.49 2.60 2.41
CA ASP A 36 -0.85 2.97 3.77
C ASP A 36 -0.63 1.75 4.68
N GLU A 37 0.09 1.91 5.79
CA GLU A 37 0.45 0.80 6.70
C GLU A 37 -0.79 0.02 7.14
N LEU A 38 -1.95 0.66 7.17
CA LEU A 38 -3.25 0.06 7.45
C LEU A 38 -3.73 -0.91 6.35
N GLU A 39 -3.50 -0.61 5.06
CA GLU A 39 -3.83 -1.51 3.95
C GLU A 39 -2.87 -2.70 3.90
N LEU A 40 -1.58 -2.46 4.21
CA LEU A 40 -0.58 -3.53 4.40
C LEU A 40 -0.94 -4.43 5.58
N LEU A 41 -1.35 -3.87 6.73
CA LEU A 41 -1.81 -4.65 7.88
C LEU A 41 -3.07 -5.45 7.55
N TYR A 42 -4.02 -4.86 6.80
CA TYR A 42 -5.25 -5.54 6.43
C TYR A 42 -4.98 -6.70 5.45
N SER A 43 -4.12 -6.49 4.45
CA SER A 43 -3.73 -7.53 3.50
C SER A 43 -2.95 -8.66 4.18
N GLN A 44 -2.04 -8.34 5.11
CA GLN A 44 -1.32 -9.31 5.92
C GLN A 44 -2.27 -10.12 6.83
N LYS A 45 -3.17 -9.44 7.56
CA LYS A 45 -4.18 -10.10 8.41
C LYS A 45 -5.07 -11.04 7.59
N LYS A 46 -5.48 -10.62 6.40
CA LYS A 46 -6.29 -11.43 5.46
C LYS A 46 -5.52 -12.62 4.89
N ALA A 47 -4.22 -12.50 4.68
CA ALA A 47 -3.36 -13.62 4.27
C ALA A 47 -3.18 -14.61 5.43
N MET A 48 -2.91 -14.10 6.64
CA MET A 48 -2.73 -14.91 7.85
C MET A 48 -4.01 -15.64 8.26
N SER A 49 -5.19 -15.03 8.09
CA SER A 49 -6.47 -15.68 8.41
C SER A 49 -6.78 -16.91 7.54
N LYS A 50 -6.09 -17.09 6.41
CA LYS A 50 -6.21 -18.28 5.57
C LYS A 50 -5.37 -19.45 6.07
N ILE A 51 -4.42 -19.20 6.97
CA ILE A 51 -3.61 -20.23 7.61
C ILE A 51 -4.40 -20.73 8.82
N ILE A 52 -4.94 -21.95 8.72
CA ILE A 52 -5.75 -22.58 9.77
C ILE A 52 -4.94 -22.61 11.08
N GLY A 53 -5.38 -21.83 12.08
CA GLY A 53 -4.75 -21.75 13.40
C GLY A 53 -3.96 -20.47 13.70
N ALA A 54 -3.66 -19.62 12.70
CA ALA A 54 -3.01 -18.34 12.93
C ALA A 54 -4.07 -17.24 13.22
N GLY A 55 -4.25 -16.91 14.51
CA GLY A 55 -5.11 -15.80 14.96
C GLY A 55 -6.31 -16.19 15.83
N SER A 56 -6.49 -17.47 16.15
CA SER A 56 -7.60 -17.92 17.02
C SER A 56 -7.34 -17.71 18.52
N SER A 57 -6.18 -17.19 18.94
CA SER A 57 -5.87 -17.06 20.38
C SER A 57 -6.47 -15.83 21.07
N GLY A 58 -7.18 -14.94 20.35
CA GLY A 58 -7.83 -13.78 20.97
C GLY A 58 -6.87 -12.75 21.59
N LEU A 59 -5.55 -12.94 21.46
CA LEU A 59 -4.54 -11.99 21.91
C LEU A 59 -4.37 -10.91 20.85
N THR A 60 -4.98 -9.75 21.08
CA THR A 60 -4.89 -8.56 20.21
C THR A 60 -3.75 -7.61 20.57
N ASP A 61 -2.85 -7.98 21.47
CA ASP A 61 -1.67 -7.15 21.75
C ASP A 61 -0.52 -7.52 20.82
N VAL A 62 -0.39 -6.73 19.75
CA VAL A 62 0.72 -6.80 18.78
C VAL A 62 1.42 -5.43 18.72
N ALA A 63 1.50 -4.73 19.85
CA ALA A 63 2.09 -3.39 19.89
C ALA A 63 3.61 -3.45 19.61
N GLY A 64 4.04 -2.98 18.44
CA GLY A 64 5.46 -2.94 18.05
C GLY A 64 6.35 -1.96 18.83
N LYS A 65 5.83 -1.24 19.83
CA LYS A 65 6.57 -0.26 20.64
C LYS A 65 6.10 -0.29 22.10
N HIS A 66 6.43 -1.37 22.81
CA HIS A 66 6.16 -1.47 24.25
C HIS A 66 6.97 -0.46 25.08
N ASP A 67 8.09 0.02 24.58
CA ASP A 67 9.06 0.79 25.37
C ASP A 67 8.93 2.32 25.22
N HIS A 68 7.95 2.82 24.45
CA HIS A 68 7.93 4.24 24.08
C HIS A 68 7.14 5.16 25.02
N TYR A 69 6.49 4.63 26.07
CA TYR A 69 5.62 5.41 26.97
C TYR A 69 6.05 5.37 28.45
N LEU A 70 7.28 4.97 28.75
CA LEU A 70 7.78 4.89 30.14
C LEU A 70 8.63 6.09 30.60
N TYR A 71 8.63 7.21 29.87
CA TYR A 71 9.27 8.46 30.31
C TYR A 71 8.43 9.69 30.00
#